data_AF-X6MHQ4-F1
#
_entry.id   AF-X6MHQ4-F1
#
_cell.length_a   1.000
_cell.length_b   1.000
_cell.length_c   1.000
_cell.angle_alpha   90.00
_cell.angle_beta   90.00
_cell.angle_gamma   90.00
#
_symmetry.space_group_name_H-M   'P 1'
#
loop_
_entity.id
_entity.type
_entity.pdbx_description
1 polymer ?
#
loop_
_entity_poly.entity_id
_entity_poly.type
_entity_poly.pdbx_seq_one_letter_code
_entity_poly.pdbx_strand_id
1 'polypeptide(L)'
;MLEQWYRLESRLQYEWGMTNYQRMETPRAGFAGVLRISPGNGALEYTYQSKTMYYFKIASAMSAVTFCMACVVVVVVQIWNLQTAYKDSTNRLWVGIVNAVQIQVFNYLYVNISLWLNNFENHRLEQEYYNSLVIKRILFYIVNSFNSLFYLAFYQTWDSNQDCLQAVRMQLVVIFLMAIFIQNFMEVFSPNY
;
A
#
# COMPACT_ATOMS: atom_id res chain seq x y z
N MET A 1 11.57 -21.60 -1.83
CA MET A 1 10.13 -21.30 -1.86
C MET A 1 9.75 -20.40 -3.04
N LEU A 2 10.27 -19.17 -3.15
CA LEU A 2 9.94 -18.27 -4.29
C LEU A 2 10.30 -18.84 -5.67
N GLU A 3 11.51 -19.38 -5.86
CA GLU A 3 11.89 -19.98 -7.14
C GLU A 3 11.02 -21.19 -7.52
N GLN A 4 10.56 -21.95 -6.52
CA GLN A 4 9.65 -23.07 -6.74
C GLN A 4 8.29 -22.57 -7.21
N TRP A 5 7.79 -21.49 -6.62
CA TRP A 5 6.56 -20.83 -7.06
C TRP A 5 6.66 -20.33 -8.50
N TYR A 6 7.75 -19.65 -8.87
CA TYR A 6 7.93 -19.17 -10.26
C TYR A 6 7.95 -20.32 -11.29
N ARG A 7 8.56 -21.46 -10.94
CA ARG A 7 8.54 -22.66 -11.80
C ARG A 7 7.13 -23.24 -11.93
N LEU A 8 6.38 -23.29 -10.84
CA LEU A 8 4.99 -23.78 -10.83
C LEU A 8 4.07 -22.85 -11.61
N GLU A 9 4.17 -21.54 -11.40
CA GLU A 9 3.42 -20.53 -12.14
C GLU A 9 3.68 -20.64 -13.65
N SER A 10 4.95 -20.74 -14.06
CA SER A 10 5.30 -20.90 -15.48
C SER A 10 4.70 -22.17 -16.07
N ARG A 11 4.70 -23.28 -15.32
CA ARG A 11 4.09 -24.54 -15.73
C ARG A 11 2.57 -24.40 -15.88
N LEU A 12 1.90 -23.77 -14.92
CA LEU A 12 0.45 -23.55 -14.96
C LEU A 12 0.05 -22.61 -16.09
N GLN A 13 0.80 -21.52 -16.31
CA GLN A 13 0.58 -20.61 -17.44
C GLN A 13 0.70 -21.35 -18.78
N TYR A 14 1.65 -22.29 -18.88
CA TYR A 14 1.78 -23.15 -20.06
C TYR A 14 0.60 -24.12 -20.21
N GLU A 15 0.25 -24.85 -19.13
CA GLU A 15 -0.86 -25.82 -19.14
C GLU A 15 -2.21 -25.15 -19.43
N TRP A 16 -2.43 -23.92 -18.98
CA TRP A 16 -3.65 -23.15 -19.24
C TRP A 16 -3.59 -22.28 -20.50
N GLY A 17 -2.47 -22.29 -21.25
CA GLY A 17 -2.32 -21.51 -22.48
C GLY A 17 -2.27 -19.98 -22.27
N MET A 18 -2.00 -19.52 -21.04
CA MET A 18 -2.01 -18.10 -20.64
C MET A 18 -0.64 -17.41 -20.80
N THR A 19 0.34 -18.06 -21.44
CA THR A 19 1.71 -17.53 -21.60
C THR A 19 1.78 -16.20 -22.37
N ASN A 20 0.83 -15.94 -23.28
CA ASN A 20 0.77 -14.72 -24.08
C ASN A 20 -0.27 -13.70 -23.58
N TYR A 21 -0.88 -13.93 -22.43
CA TYR A 21 -2.00 -13.12 -21.92
C TYR A 21 -1.67 -11.62 -21.91
N GLN A 22 -0.52 -11.23 -21.36
CA GLN A 22 -0.09 -9.83 -21.26
C GLN A 22 0.05 -9.12 -22.62
N ARG A 23 0.35 -9.84 -23.70
CA ARG A 23 0.47 -9.26 -25.04
C ARG A 23 -0.88 -9.06 -25.72
N MET A 24 -1.89 -9.79 -25.29
CA MET A 24 -3.25 -9.75 -25.86
C MET A 24 -4.17 -8.79 -25.11
N GLU A 25 -3.70 -8.14 -24.04
CA GLU A 25 -4.51 -7.19 -23.28
C GLU A 25 -4.91 -5.99 -24.13
N THR A 26 -6.19 -5.63 -24.02
CA THR A 26 -6.73 -4.44 -24.67
C THR A 26 -6.51 -3.21 -23.80
N PRO A 27 -6.38 -2.00 -24.40
CA PRO A 27 -6.31 -0.77 -23.62
C PRO A 27 -7.57 -0.57 -22.78
N ARG A 28 -7.39 -0.11 -21.54
CA ARG A 28 -8.48 0.22 -20.62
C ARG A 28 -9.38 1.29 -21.24
N ALA A 29 -10.70 1.18 -21.07
CA ALA A 29 -11.67 2.14 -21.57
C ALA A 29 -11.42 3.59 -21.08
N GLY A 30 -10.86 3.76 -19.87
CA GLY A 30 -10.50 5.05 -19.30
C GLY A 30 -9.12 5.58 -19.66
N PHE A 31 -8.44 5.02 -20.68
CA PHE A 31 -7.14 5.49 -21.13
C PHE A 31 -7.26 6.66 -22.11
N ALA A 32 -6.68 7.81 -21.75
CA ALA A 32 -6.59 8.96 -22.66
C ALA A 32 -5.26 8.92 -23.42
N GLY A 33 -5.30 8.65 -24.73
CA GLY A 33 -4.11 8.55 -25.58
C GLY A 33 -4.35 8.98 -27.02
N VAL A 34 -3.27 9.03 -27.81
CA VAL A 34 -3.33 9.35 -29.24
C VAL A 34 -3.29 8.06 -30.07
N LEU A 35 -4.11 8.00 -31.11
CA LEU A 35 -4.14 6.87 -32.02
C LEU A 35 -2.86 6.86 -32.88
N ARG A 36 -2.10 5.78 -32.84
CA ARG A 36 -0.87 5.63 -33.62
C ARG A 36 -0.77 4.22 -34.20
N ILE A 37 -0.15 4.11 -35.38
CA ILE A 37 0.11 2.81 -36.00
C ILE A 37 1.24 2.13 -35.23
N SER A 38 0.97 0.92 -34.73
CA SER A 38 1.95 0.11 -34.03
C SER A 38 2.98 -0.47 -35.00
N PRO A 39 4.30 -0.40 -34.69
CA PRO A 39 5.36 -0.79 -35.60
C PRO A 39 5.46 -2.30 -35.85
N GLY A 40 4.81 -3.13 -35.03
CA GLY A 40 4.89 -4.60 -35.13
C GLY A 40 3.77 -5.24 -35.96
N ASN A 41 2.53 -4.82 -35.74
CA ASN A 41 1.33 -5.42 -36.34
C ASN A 41 0.62 -4.48 -37.33
N GLY A 42 1.05 -3.21 -37.44
CA GLY A 42 0.38 -2.20 -38.26
C GLY A 42 -1.01 -1.77 -37.76
N ALA A 43 -1.42 -2.22 -36.58
CA ALA A 43 -2.72 -1.91 -36.01
C ALA A 43 -2.76 -0.48 -35.44
N LEU A 44 -3.93 0.15 -35.48
CA LEU A 44 -4.18 1.43 -34.82
C LEU A 44 -4.36 1.21 -33.32
N GLU A 45 -3.39 1.65 -32.53
CA GLU A 45 -3.38 1.50 -31.07
C GLU A 45 -3.33 2.87 -30.38
N TYR A 46 -4.05 3.01 -29.26
CA TYR A 46 -3.89 4.16 -28.39
C TYR A 46 -2.54 4.11 -27.68
N THR A 47 -1.74 5.16 -27.87
CA THR A 47 -0.39 5.29 -27.32
C THR A 47 -0.24 6.58 -26.53
N TYR A 48 0.75 6.62 -25.63
CA TYR A 48 1.08 7.84 -24.88
C TYR A 48 1.62 8.92 -25.83
N GLN A 49 1.13 10.16 -25.66
CA GLN A 49 1.60 11.31 -26.44
C GLN A 49 3.08 11.63 -26.20
N SER A 50 3.53 11.51 -24.95
CA SER A 50 4.95 11.64 -24.59
C SER A 50 5.30 10.69 -23.44
N LYS A 51 6.36 9.89 -23.65
CA LYS A 51 6.88 9.00 -22.61
C LYS A 51 7.46 9.77 -21.42
N THR A 52 8.06 10.95 -21.66
CA THR A 52 8.66 11.75 -20.58
C THR A 52 7.60 12.29 -19.60
N MET A 53 6.48 12.78 -20.13
CA MET A 53 5.34 13.23 -19.32
C MET A 53 4.71 12.09 -18.53
N TYR A 54 4.65 10.88 -19.11
CA TYR A 54 4.17 9.69 -18.40
C TYR A 54 5.04 9.35 -17.18
N TYR A 55 6.36 9.26 -17.36
CA TYR A 55 7.27 8.99 -16.24
C TYR A 55 7.25 10.13 -15.20
N PHE A 56 7.11 11.38 -15.63
CA PHE A 56 6.96 12.51 -14.71
C PHE A 56 5.69 12.39 -13.86
N LYS A 57 4.55 12.00 -14.45
CA LYS A 57 3.30 11.75 -13.72
C LYS A 57 3.48 10.65 -12.68
N ILE A 58 4.08 9.51 -13.05
CA ILE A 58 4.36 8.42 -12.11
C ILE A 58 5.27 8.90 -10.99
N ALA A 59 6.36 9.61 -11.31
CA ALA A 59 7.28 10.12 -10.31
C ALA A 59 6.59 11.08 -9.32
N SER A 60 5.75 11.99 -9.83
CA SER A 60 4.98 12.93 -9.00
C SER A 60 3.94 12.23 -8.12
N ALA A 61 3.34 11.14 -8.61
CA ALA A 61 2.40 10.37 -7.83
C ALA A 61 3.12 9.54 -6.75
N MET A 62 4.25 8.93 -7.08
CA MET A 62 5.06 8.20 -6.11
C MET A 62 5.63 9.12 -5.02
N SER A 63 6.03 10.35 -5.36
CA SER A 63 6.49 11.32 -4.36
C SER A 63 5.35 11.81 -3.44
N ALA A 64 4.14 11.99 -3.96
CA ALA A 64 2.98 12.32 -3.14
C ALA A 64 2.64 11.17 -2.16
N VAL A 65 2.78 9.92 -2.61
CA VAL A 65 2.59 8.73 -1.77
C VAL A 65 3.62 8.67 -0.64
N THR A 66 4.90 8.86 -0.95
CA THR A 66 5.95 8.86 0.08
C THR A 66 5.82 10.03 1.05
N PHE A 67 5.38 11.19 0.57
CA PHE A 67 5.06 12.33 1.43
C PHE A 67 3.92 12.01 2.41
N CYS A 68 2.82 11.42 1.93
CA CYS A 68 1.71 11.00 2.79
C CYS A 68 2.18 9.98 3.84
N MET A 69 3.03 9.02 3.46
CA MET A 69 3.62 8.06 4.40
C MET A 69 4.49 8.75 5.45
N ALA A 70 5.32 9.71 5.05
CA ALA A 70 6.14 10.48 5.98
C ALA A 70 5.28 11.25 6.99
N CYS A 71 4.17 11.85 6.56
CA CYS A 71 3.21 12.49 7.46
C CYS A 71 2.65 11.52 8.50
N VAL A 72 2.29 10.29 8.10
CA VAL A 72 1.81 9.25 9.03
C VAL A 72 2.89 8.89 10.06
N VAL A 73 4.14 8.72 9.62
CA VAL A 73 5.26 8.42 10.53
C VAL A 73 5.44 9.55 11.55
N VAL A 74 5.47 10.79 11.09
CA VAL A 74 5.61 11.98 11.97
C VAL A 74 4.47 12.02 12.98
N VAL A 75 3.23 11.86 12.54
CA VAL A 75 2.04 11.81 13.40
C VAL A 75 2.22 10.78 14.51
N VAL A 76 2.60 9.55 14.16
CA VAL A 76 2.76 8.47 15.15
C VAL A 76 3.87 8.80 16.15
N VAL A 77 4.99 9.34 15.70
CA VAL A 77 6.07 9.77 16.60
C VAL A 77 5.58 10.89 17.55
N GLN A 78 4.80 11.85 17.04
CA GLN A 78 4.21 12.90 17.88
C GLN A 78 3.28 12.31 18.94
N ILE A 79 2.48 11.29 18.60
CA ILE A 79 1.59 10.63 19.56
C ILE A 79 2.39 10.00 20.70
N TRP A 80 3.47 9.28 20.39
CA TRP A 80 4.34 8.70 21.41
C TRP A 80 4.98 9.75 22.31
N ASN A 81 5.42 10.87 21.74
CA ASN A 81 5.96 12.01 22.51
C ASN A 81 4.88 12.66 23.41
N LEU A 82 3.64 12.78 22.94
CA LEU A 82 2.54 13.32 23.75
C LEU A 82 2.17 12.37 24.89
N GLN A 83 2.15 11.06 24.63
CA GLN A 83 1.85 10.05 25.66
C GLN A 83 2.87 10.04 26.80
N THR A 84 4.14 10.28 26.50
CA THR A 84 5.19 10.38 27.52
C THR A 84 5.14 11.72 28.26
N ALA A 85 4.74 12.81 27.60
CA ALA A 85 4.64 14.14 28.20
C ALA A 85 3.45 14.30 29.17
N TYR A 86 2.26 13.78 28.82
CA TYR A 86 1.11 13.83 29.72
C TYR A 86 1.25 12.82 30.86
N LYS A 87 1.25 13.28 32.12
CA LYS A 87 1.30 12.41 33.31
C LYS A 87 -0.09 11.97 33.80
N ASP A 88 -1.13 12.72 33.43
CA ASP A 88 -2.50 12.47 33.89
C ASP A 88 -3.22 11.42 33.03
N SER A 89 -3.89 10.46 33.69
CA SER A 89 -4.48 9.28 33.06
C SER A 89 -5.65 9.63 32.13
N THR A 90 -6.41 10.68 32.46
CA THR A 90 -7.53 11.19 31.66
C THR A 90 -7.07 11.78 30.32
N ASN A 91 -6.03 12.61 30.34
CA ASN A 91 -5.48 13.24 29.13
C ASN A 91 -4.85 12.22 28.18
N ARG A 92 -4.21 11.16 28.71
CA ARG A 92 -3.69 10.05 27.89
C ARG A 92 -4.79 9.33 27.12
N LEU A 93 -5.95 9.14 27.75
CA LEU A 93 -7.08 8.45 27.14
C LEU A 93 -7.66 9.29 25.99
N TRP A 94 -7.82 10.61 26.18
CA TRP A 94 -8.26 11.53 25.12
C TRP A 94 -7.29 11.57 23.93
N VAL A 95 -5.98 11.61 24.18
CA VAL A 95 -4.96 11.55 23.11
C VAL A 95 -5.06 10.24 22.32
N GLY A 96 -5.30 9.12 23.00
CA GLY A 96 -5.52 7.82 22.37
C GLY A 96 -6.76 7.78 21.47
N ILE A 97 -7.89 8.33 21.93
CA ILE A 97 -9.14 8.39 21.15
C ILE A 97 -8.97 9.26 19.90
N VAL A 98 -8.44 10.48 20.06
CA VAL A 98 -8.23 11.40 18.93
C VAL A 98 -7.32 10.76 17.89
N ASN A 99 -6.26 10.09 18.32
CA ASN A 99 -5.38 9.35 17.42
C ASN A 99 -6.12 8.22 16.68
N ALA A 100 -6.89 7.39 17.39
CA ALA A 100 -7.63 6.30 16.77
C ALA A 100 -8.60 6.82 15.67
N VAL A 101 -9.29 7.93 15.94
CA VAL A 101 -10.16 8.59 14.94
C VAL A 101 -9.33 9.10 13.77
N GLN A 102 -8.21 9.76 14.04
CA GLN A 102 -7.33 10.32 13.02
C GLN A 102 -6.78 9.25 12.07
N ILE A 103 -6.34 8.09 12.60
CA ILE A 103 -5.87 6.95 11.79
C ILE A 103 -6.98 6.49 10.83
N GLN A 104 -8.21 6.36 11.30
CA GLN A 104 -9.32 5.93 10.46
C GLN A 104 -9.64 6.95 9.36
N VAL A 105 -9.59 8.24 9.68
CA VAL A 105 -9.75 9.31 8.68
C VAL A 105 -8.64 9.24 7.64
N PHE A 106 -7.38 9.08 8.05
CA PHE A 106 -6.26 8.95 7.11
C PHE A 106 -6.36 7.71 6.23
N ASN A 107 -6.77 6.57 6.78
CA ASN A 107 -6.98 5.35 6.00
C ASN A 107 -8.03 5.59 4.91
N TYR A 108 -9.17 6.19 5.27
CA TYR A 108 -10.24 6.51 4.32
C TYR A 108 -9.78 7.51 3.24
N LEU A 109 -9.13 8.60 3.65
CA LEU A 109 -8.60 9.59 2.72
C LEU A 109 -7.55 8.97 1.80
N TYR A 110 -6.66 8.12 2.31
CA TYR A 110 -5.59 7.50 1.53
C TYR A 110 -6.13 6.56 0.44
N VAL A 111 -7.20 5.82 0.71
CA VAL A 111 -7.86 5.00 -0.33
C VAL A 111 -8.33 5.88 -1.49
N ASN A 112 -8.97 7.01 -1.19
CA ASN A 112 -9.44 7.96 -2.21
C ASN A 112 -8.29 8.65 -2.94
N ILE A 113 -7.27 9.10 -2.20
CA ILE A 113 -6.05 9.72 -2.74
C ILE A 113 -5.34 8.74 -3.67
N SER A 114 -5.11 7.49 -3.26
CA SER A 114 -4.44 6.48 -4.07
C SER A 114 -5.18 6.21 -5.39
N LEU A 115 -6.52 6.21 -5.39
CA LEU A 115 -7.33 6.10 -6.61
C LEU A 115 -7.19 7.32 -7.50
N TRP A 116 -7.26 8.52 -6.92
CA TRP A 116 -7.11 9.76 -7.66
C TRP A 116 -5.72 9.87 -8.32
N LEU A 117 -4.65 9.54 -7.60
CA LEU A 117 -3.28 9.50 -8.14
C LEU A 117 -3.15 8.47 -9.26
N ASN A 118 -3.73 7.28 -9.07
CA ASN A 118 -3.62 6.22 -10.06
C ASN A 118 -4.38 6.56 -11.36
N ASN A 119 -5.50 7.27 -11.23
CA ASN A 119 -6.22 7.82 -12.39
C ASN A 119 -5.41 8.94 -13.07
N PHE A 120 -4.71 9.77 -12.30
CA PHE A 120 -3.82 10.82 -12.84
C PHE A 120 -2.63 10.24 -13.64
N GLU A 121 -2.06 9.12 -13.20
CA GLU A 121 -0.99 8.39 -13.91
C GLU A 121 -1.43 7.89 -15.30
N ASN A 122 -2.74 7.67 -15.51
CA ASN A 122 -3.35 7.29 -16.79
C ASN A 122 -2.69 6.05 -17.43
N HIS A 123 -2.70 4.93 -16.70
CA HIS A 123 -2.21 3.64 -17.19
C HIS A 123 -3.01 3.15 -18.41
N ARG A 124 -2.28 2.57 -19.36
CA ARG A 124 -2.86 2.05 -20.63
C ARG A 124 -3.58 0.74 -20.42
N LEU A 125 -2.98 -0.19 -19.69
CA LEU A 125 -3.51 -1.53 -19.44
C LEU A 125 -4.20 -1.61 -18.07
N GLU A 126 -5.20 -2.46 -17.95
CA GLU A 126 -5.88 -2.70 -16.68
C GLU A 126 -4.93 -3.32 -15.65
N GLN A 127 -4.11 -4.29 -16.07
CA GLN A 127 -3.13 -4.92 -15.19
C GLN A 127 -2.13 -3.90 -14.64
N GLU A 128 -1.64 -2.97 -15.48
CA GLU A 128 -0.73 -1.89 -15.04
C GLU A 128 -1.41 -0.96 -14.02
N TYR A 129 -2.67 -0.58 -14.29
CA TYR A 129 -3.47 0.25 -13.39
C TYR A 129 -3.62 -0.42 -12.02
N TYR A 130 -4.05 -1.68 -11.97
CA TYR A 130 -4.27 -2.39 -10.71
C TYR A 130 -2.96 -2.67 -9.98
N ASN A 131 -1.90 -3.08 -10.67
CA ASN A 131 -0.60 -3.32 -10.04
C ASN A 131 -0.06 -2.05 -9.37
N SER A 132 -0.15 -0.91 -10.05
CA SER A 132 0.28 0.37 -9.50
C SER A 132 -0.54 0.78 -8.27
N LEU A 133 -1.86 0.58 -8.31
CA LEU A 133 -2.76 0.83 -7.18
C LEU A 133 -2.45 -0.07 -5.98
N VAL A 134 -2.25 -1.37 -6.22
CA VAL A 134 -1.93 -2.37 -5.20
C VAL A 134 -0.61 -2.04 -4.52
N ILE A 135 0.43 -1.69 -5.27
CA ILE A 135 1.73 -1.30 -4.72
C ILE A 135 1.58 -0.09 -3.79
N LYS A 136 0.90 0.98 -4.24
CA LYS A 136 0.68 2.18 -3.43
C LYS A 136 -0.05 1.86 -2.11
N ARG A 137 -1.04 0.97 -2.15
CA ARG A 137 -1.81 0.56 -0.96
C ARG A 137 -1.01 -0.34 -0.03
N ILE A 138 -0.29 -1.33 -0.57
CA ILE A 138 0.56 -2.24 0.22
C ILE A 138 1.65 -1.47 0.94
N LEU A 139 2.31 -0.51 0.27
CA LEU A 139 3.34 0.31 0.91
C LEU A 139 2.78 1.06 2.12
N PHE A 140 1.59 1.62 1.99
CA PHE A 140 0.96 2.36 3.09
C PHE A 140 0.57 1.43 4.23
N TYR A 141 0.03 0.26 3.89
CA TYR A 141 -0.30 -0.78 4.86
C TYR A 141 0.94 -1.25 5.64
N ILE A 142 2.08 -1.46 4.95
CA ILE A 142 3.35 -1.84 5.58
C ILE A 142 3.82 -0.74 6.53
N VAL A 143 3.89 0.52 6.07
CA VAL A 143 4.32 1.63 6.93
C VAL A 143 3.40 1.72 8.15
N ASN A 144 2.09 1.77 7.96
CA ASN A 144 1.16 1.92 9.08
C ASN A 144 1.23 0.75 10.08
N SER A 145 1.37 -0.49 9.60
CA SER A 145 1.40 -1.69 10.45
C SER A 145 2.72 -1.86 11.19
N PHE A 146 3.86 -1.54 10.55
CA PHE A 146 5.19 -1.77 11.11
C PHE A 146 5.82 -0.53 11.77
N ASN A 147 5.27 0.68 11.58
CA ASN A 147 5.88 1.89 12.11
C ASN A 147 6.00 1.88 13.64
N SER A 148 5.01 1.33 14.37
CA SER A 148 5.10 1.18 15.82
C SER A 148 6.21 0.22 16.25
N LEU A 149 6.43 -0.87 15.49
CA LEU A 149 7.52 -1.81 15.73
C LEU A 149 8.89 -1.17 15.49
N PHE A 150 9.04 -0.40 14.40
CA PHE A 150 10.27 0.36 14.12
C PHE A 150 10.56 1.37 15.23
N TYR A 151 9.53 2.07 15.72
CA TYR A 151 9.69 3.02 16.83
C TYR A 151 10.17 2.33 18.11
N LEU A 152 9.52 1.22 18.50
CA LEU A 152 9.89 0.46 19.70
C LEU A 152 11.30 -0.13 19.60
N ALA A 153 11.69 -0.64 18.44
CA ALA A 153 12.97 -1.33 18.25
C ALA A 153 14.17 -0.38 18.13
N PHE A 154 14.00 0.78 17.47
CA PHE A 154 15.13 1.65 17.11
C PHE A 154 15.12 3.03 17.77
N TYR A 155 13.95 3.57 18.11
CA TYR A 155 13.85 4.95 18.60
C TYR A 155 13.69 5.03 20.12
N GLN A 156 12.92 4.12 20.71
CA GLN A 156 12.73 4.10 22.15
C GLN A 156 14.01 3.64 22.87
N THR A 157 14.45 4.43 23.86
CA THR A 157 15.54 4.05 24.76
C THR A 157 15.02 3.12 25.85
N TRP A 158 15.61 1.94 25.94
CA TRP A 158 15.28 0.92 26.94
C TRP A 158 16.44 0.74 27.92
N ASP A 159 16.12 0.49 29.18
CA ASP A 159 17.13 0.27 30.24
C ASP A 159 17.75 -1.14 30.13
N SER A 160 16.98 -2.11 29.60
CA SER A 160 17.42 -3.49 29.36
C SER A 160 17.02 -3.98 27.97
N ASN A 161 17.89 -4.76 27.33
CA ASN A 161 17.62 -5.40 26.04
C ASN A 161 16.47 -6.42 26.11
N GLN A 162 16.24 -7.02 27.28
CA GLN A 162 15.15 -7.99 27.48
C GLN A 162 13.77 -7.29 27.40
N ASP A 163 13.66 -6.09 27.97
CA ASP A 163 12.42 -5.31 27.98
C ASP A 163 12.06 -4.82 26.58
N CYS A 164 13.07 -4.37 25.82
CA CYS A 164 12.92 -4.04 24.40
C CYS A 164 12.38 -5.24 23.60
N LEU A 165 13.05 -6.40 23.72
CA LEU A 165 12.67 -7.59 22.98
C LEU A 165 11.26 -8.06 23.35
N GLN A 166 10.90 -7.97 24.63
CA GLN A 166 9.55 -8.32 25.11
C GLN A 166 8.49 -7.37 24.54
N ALA A 167 8.72 -6.07 24.54
CA ALA A 167 7.79 -5.09 23.96
C ALA A 167 7.57 -5.32 22.46
N VAL A 168 8.65 -5.51 21.70
CA VAL A 168 8.58 -5.79 20.25
C VAL A 168 7.88 -7.11 19.98
N ARG A 169 8.17 -8.17 20.76
CA ARG A 169 7.51 -9.47 20.65
C ARG A 169 6.02 -9.38 20.91
N MET A 170 5.60 -8.69 21.98
CA MET A 170 4.18 -8.52 22.30
C MET A 170 3.46 -7.77 21.19
N GLN A 171 4.05 -6.70 20.67
CA GLN A 171 3.48 -5.94 19.56
C GLN A 171 3.34 -6.78 18.28
N LEU A 172 4.33 -7.61 17.95
CA LEU A 172 4.25 -8.54 16.82
C LEU A 172 3.10 -9.54 16.99
N VAL A 173 2.98 -10.16 18.16
CA VAL A 173 1.91 -11.12 18.45
C VAL A 173 0.54 -10.45 18.33
N VAL A 174 0.38 -9.24 18.89
CA VAL A 174 -0.87 -8.47 18.79
C VAL A 174 -1.21 -8.16 17.33
N ILE A 175 -0.26 -7.68 16.53
CA ILE A 175 -0.50 -7.38 15.11
C ILE A 175 -0.93 -8.64 14.35
N PHE A 176 -0.24 -9.77 14.54
CA PHE A 176 -0.56 -11.02 13.86
C PHE A 176 -1.95 -11.55 14.25
N LEU A 177 -2.25 -11.60 15.56
CA LEU A 177 -3.55 -12.12 16.02
C LEU A 177 -4.71 -11.21 15.62
N MET A 178 -4.53 -9.89 15.71
CA MET A 178 -5.56 -8.93 15.28
C MET A 178 -5.79 -9.00 13.77
N ALA A 179 -4.73 -9.18 12.97
CA ALA A 179 -4.87 -9.35 11.53
C ALA A 179 -5.65 -10.62 11.18
N ILE A 180 -5.33 -11.76 11.80
CA ILE A 180 -6.06 -13.02 11.61
C ILE A 180 -7.53 -12.85 12.01
N PHE A 181 -7.78 -12.23 13.17
CA PHE A 181 -9.14 -12.01 13.64
C PHE A 181 -9.94 -11.12 12.69
N ILE A 182 -9.39 -9.97 12.28
CA ILE A 182 -10.06 -9.06 11.35
C ILE A 182 -10.29 -9.75 10.00
N GLN A 183 -9.32 -10.49 9.49
CA GLN A 183 -9.44 -11.17 8.20
C GLN A 183 -10.54 -12.23 8.23
N ASN A 184 -10.53 -13.10 9.25
CA ASN A 184 -11.59 -14.10 9.46
C ASN A 184 -12.96 -13.44 9.68
N PHE A 185 -13.00 -12.34 10.44
CA PHE A 185 -14.24 -11.59 10.68
C PHE A 185 -14.78 -10.98 9.38
N MET A 186 -13.92 -10.30 8.62
CA MET A 186 -14.31 -9.68 7.34
C MET A 186 -14.75 -10.74 6.32
N GLU A 187 -14.10 -11.90 6.27
CA GLU A 187 -14.48 -13.01 5.39
C GLU A 187 -15.85 -13.60 5.75
N VAL A 188 -16.17 -13.69 7.04
CA VAL A 188 -17.47 -14.19 7.53
C VAL A 188 -18.59 -13.14 7.36
N PHE A 189 -18.31 -11.86 7.64
CA PHE A 189 -19.32 -10.78 7.63
C PHE A 189 -19.48 -10.10 6.28
N SER A 190 -18.48 -10.17 5.40
CA SER A 190 -18.61 -9.79 4.00
C SER A 190 -18.58 -11.03 3.10
N PRO A 191 -19.61 -11.91 3.15
CA PRO A 191 -19.79 -12.94 2.15
C PRO A 191 -20.39 -12.28 0.91
N ASN A 192 -19.58 -11.53 0.17
CA ASN A 192 -20.02 -10.94 -1.08
C ASN A 192 -19.13 -11.45 -2.21
N TYR A 193 -19.80 -12.23 -3.08
CA TYR A 193 -19.46 -12.56 -4.45
C TYR A 193 -18.93 -11.36 -5.24
#